data_AF-A0A8S3DN14-F1
#
_entry.id   AF-A0A8S3DN14-F1
#
_cell.length_a   1.000
_cell.length_b   1.000
_cell.length_c   1.000
_cell.angle_alpha   90.00
_cell.angle_beta   90.00
_cell.angle_gamma   90.00
#
_symmetry.space_group_name_H-M   'P 1'
#
loop_
_entity.id
_entity.type
_entity.pdbx_description
1 polymer ?
#
loop_
_entity_poly.entity_id
_entity_poly.type
_entity_poly.pdbx_seq_one_letter_code
_entity_poly.pdbx_strand_id
1 'polypeptide(L)'
;DGKAREHVIGYASRTLSASERKYSPTERECLAIVYGCNYYLPYIEGTRFTAITDHKALKWLHSTKDLNSRLARWAIQIATY
;
A
#
# COMPACT_ATOMS: atom_id res chain seq x y z
N ASP A 1 -0.07 29.24 -17.18
CA ASP A 1 0.28 27.86 -16.78
C ASP A 1 -0.76 27.22 -15.87
N GLY A 2 -1.79 26.61 -16.47
CA GLY A 2 -2.85 25.89 -15.76
C GLY A 2 -2.45 24.46 -15.38
N LYS A 3 -1.34 24.28 -14.65
CA LYS A 3 -1.01 22.97 -14.07
C LYS A 3 -1.91 22.73 -12.86
N ALA A 4 -2.75 21.69 -12.94
CA ALA A 4 -3.45 21.17 -11.76
C ALA A 4 -2.41 20.86 -10.69
N ARG A 5 -2.53 21.51 -9.53
CA ARG A 5 -1.67 21.24 -8.37
C ARG A 5 -2.30 20.10 -7.59
N GLU A 6 -1.49 19.15 -7.17
CA GLU A 6 -1.93 18.13 -6.23
C GLU A 6 -2.24 18.81 -4.89
N HIS A 7 -3.38 18.48 -4.31
CA HIS A 7 -3.81 18.99 -3.01
C HIS A 7 -3.91 17.83 -2.03
N VAL A 8 -3.33 17.99 -0.85
CA VAL A 8 -3.38 16.97 0.19
C VAL A 8 -4.79 16.92 0.78
N ILE A 9 -5.37 15.72 0.84
CA ILE A 9 -6.68 15.45 1.44
C ILE A 9 -6.60 15.02 2.91
N GLY A 10 -5.45 14.49 3.34
CA GLY A 10 -5.25 14.01 4.69
C GLY A 10 -3.88 13.34 4.88
N TYR A 11 -3.54 13.11 6.14
CA TYR A 11 -2.37 12.35 6.56
C TYR A 11 -2.83 11.21 7.48
N ALA A 12 -2.24 10.03 7.29
CA ALA A 12 -2.54 8.85 8.10
C ALA A 12 -1.25 8.14 8.46
N SER A 13 -1.15 7.70 9.71
CA SER A 13 -0.06 6.87 10.18
C SER A 13 -0.56 5.94 11.28
N ARG A 14 0.17 4.84 11.52
CA ARG A 14 -0.09 3.95 12.65
C ARG A 14 1.20 3.33 13.15
N THR A 15 1.22 2.95 14.42
CA THR A 15 2.31 2.17 15.00
C THR A 15 2.17 0.69 14.67
N LEU A 16 3.31 0.02 14.49
CA LEU A 16 3.36 -1.43 14.30
C LEU A 16 3.12 -2.18 15.61
N SER A 17 2.26 -3.20 15.58
CA SER A 17 2.06 -4.14 16.68
C SER A 17 3.30 -5.00 16.94
N ALA A 18 3.32 -5.72 18.06
CA ALA A 18 4.46 -6.54 18.46
C ALA A 18 4.82 -7.65 17.46
N SER A 19 3.83 -8.21 16.77
CA SER A 19 4.04 -9.18 15.70
C SER A 19 4.52 -8.51 14.40
N GLU A 20 3.92 -7.39 14.02
CA GLU A 20 4.28 -6.65 12.79
C GLU A 20 5.70 -6.08 12.84
N ARG A 21 6.22 -5.76 14.03
CA ARG A 21 7.63 -5.34 14.19
C ARG A 21 8.63 -6.42 13.76
N LYS A 22 8.23 -7.69 13.77
CA LYS A 22 9.07 -8.82 13.35
C LYS A 22 9.04 -9.06 11.84
N TYR A 23 8.20 -8.33 11.11
CA TYR A 23 8.08 -8.49 9.66
C TYR A 23 9.32 -7.95 8.95
N SER A 24 9.63 -8.58 7.82
CA SER A 24 10.69 -8.09 6.92
C SER A 24 10.39 -6.65 6.48
N PRO A 25 11.40 -5.88 6.06
CA PRO A 25 11.19 -4.53 5.54
C PRO A 25 10.12 -4.49 4.44
N THR A 26 10.18 -5.40 3.46
CA THR A 26 9.18 -5.48 2.37
C THR A 26 7.77 -5.73 2.87
N GLU A 27 7.59 -6.58 3.89
CA GLU A 27 6.28 -6.80 4.48
C GLU A 27 5.76 -5.59 5.25
N ARG A 28 6.63 -4.84 5.94
CA ARG A 28 6.24 -3.61 6.63
C ARG A 28 5.83 -2.52 5.65
N GLU A 29 6.55 -2.37 4.55
CA GLU A 29 6.17 -1.43 3.48
C GLU A 29 4.86 -1.84 2.80
N CYS A 30 4.67 -3.13 2.49
CA CYS A 30 3.41 -3.62 1.93
C CYS A 30 2.24 -3.36 2.88
N LEU A 31 2.45 -3.63 4.17
CA LEU A 31 1.48 -3.40 5.22
C LEU A 31 1.10 -1.91 5.35
N ALA A 32 2.04 -0.99 5.13
CA ALA A 32 1.77 0.44 5.10
C ALA A 32 0.82 0.81 3.95
N ILE A 33 1.03 0.24 2.75
CA ILE A 33 0.12 0.43 1.61
C ILE A 33 -1.27 -0.14 1.93
N VAL A 34 -1.35 -1.38 2.41
CA VAL A 34 -2.63 -2.01 2.79
C VAL A 34 -3.37 -1.16 3.82
N TYR A 35 -2.67 -0.66 4.83
CA TYR A 35 -3.26 0.24 5.82
C TYR A 35 -3.77 1.53 5.18
N GLY A 36 -2.97 2.18 4.33
CA GLY A 36 -3.37 3.39 3.61
C GLY A 36 -4.62 3.18 2.75
N CYS A 37 -4.67 2.08 1.99
CA CYS A 37 -5.83 1.75 1.17
C CYS A 37 -7.10 1.55 2.01
N ASN A 38 -7.00 0.84 3.13
CA ASN A 38 -8.14 0.65 4.04
C ASN A 38 -8.57 1.95 4.72
N TYR A 39 -7.61 2.78 5.15
CA TYR A 39 -7.89 4.05 5.83
C TYR A 39 -8.57 5.05 4.90
N TYR A 40 -8.12 5.12 3.65
CA TYR A 40 -8.68 6.01 2.63
C TYR A 40 -9.70 5.33 1.72
N LEU A 41 -10.23 4.17 2.10
CA LEU A 41 -11.21 3.43 1.30
C LEU A 41 -12.37 4.30 0.79
N PRO A 42 -12.99 5.18 1.60
CA PRO A 42 -14.06 6.06 1.12
C PRO A 42 -13.65 7.05 0.01
N TYR A 43 -12.36 7.30 -0.17
CA TYR A 43 -11.82 8.18 -1.21
C TYR A 43 -11.35 7.44 -2.46
N ILE A 44 -10.84 6.21 -2.28
CA ILE A 44 -10.21 5.47 -3.38
C ILE A 44 -11.14 4.42 -4.00
N GLU A 45 -12.16 3.95 -3.28
CA GLU A 45 -13.07 2.91 -3.77
C GLU A 45 -13.74 3.32 -5.10
N GLY A 46 -13.62 2.47 -6.11
CA GLY A 46 -14.17 2.71 -7.45
C GLY A 46 -13.44 3.79 -8.26
N THR A 47 -12.29 4.28 -7.77
CA THR A 47 -11.48 5.29 -8.45
C THR A 47 -10.11 4.74 -8.84
N ARG A 48 -9.58 5.20 -9.97
CA ARG A 48 -8.20 4.89 -10.33
C ARG A 48 -7.25 5.76 -9.51
N PHE A 49 -6.44 5.13 -8.67
CA PHE A 49 -5.39 5.80 -7.91
C PHE A 49 -4.01 5.21 -8.24
N THR A 50 -2.94 5.89 -7.78
CA THR A 50 -1.56 5.41 -7.88
C THR A 50 -0.92 5.47 -6.51
N ALA A 51 -0.53 4.32 -5.97
CA ALA A 51 0.25 4.26 -4.74
C ALA A 51 1.72 4.58 -5.05
N ILE A 52 2.26 5.61 -4.40
CA ILE A 52 3.67 6.01 -4.53
C ILE A 52 4.43 5.47 -3.30
N THR A 53 5.47 4.69 -3.56
CA THR A 53 6.35 4.12 -2.54
C THR A 53 7.80 4.19 -3.02
N ASP A 54 8.73 4.42 -2.10
CA ASP A 54 10.18 4.34 -2.33
C ASP A 54 10.69 2.90 -2.38
N HIS A 55 9.88 1.92 -1.97
CA HIS A 55 10.29 0.52 -1.87
C HIS A 55 10.15 -0.22 -3.20
N LYS A 56 11.28 -0.36 -3.92
CA LYS A 56 11.35 -1.05 -5.24
C LYS A 56 10.78 -2.47 -5.23
N ALA A 57 10.85 -3.21 -4.11
CA ALA A 57 10.35 -4.57 -4.06
C ALA A 57 8.82 -4.66 -4.23
N LEU A 58 8.08 -3.59 -3.90
CA LEU A 58 6.63 -3.55 -4.10
C LEU A 58 6.23 -3.30 -5.55
N LYS A 59 7.13 -2.76 -6.40
CA LYS A 59 6.88 -2.66 -7.85
C LYS A 59 6.71 -4.02 -8.50
N TRP A 60 7.36 -5.04 -7.94
CA TRP A 60 7.30 -6.41 -8.44
C TRP A 60 6.24 -7.27 -7.74
N LEU A 61 5.47 -6.72 -6.80
CA LEU A 61 4.46 -7.47 -6.03
C LEU A 61 3.43 -8.17 -6.94
N HIS A 62 3.14 -7.62 -8.11
CA HIS A 62 2.23 -8.23 -9.09
C HIS A 62 2.89 -9.29 -10.01
N SER A 63 4.21 -9.46 -9.93
CA SER A 63 5.02 -10.25 -10.89
C SER A 63 5.87 -11.34 -10.24
N THR A 64 6.06 -11.31 -8.92
CA THR A 64 6.87 -12.28 -8.21
C THR A 64 6.10 -13.58 -7.96
N LYS A 65 6.63 -14.70 -8.48
CA LYS A 65 6.06 -16.05 -8.26
C LYS A 65 6.17 -16.53 -6.81
N ASP A 66 7.23 -16.14 -6.11
CA ASP A 66 7.55 -16.61 -4.75
C ASP A 66 7.25 -15.54 -3.70
N LEU A 67 6.00 -15.09 -3.65
CA LEU A 67 5.54 -14.28 -2.51
C LEU A 67 5.21 -15.19 -1.33
N ASN A 68 5.62 -14.77 -0.13
CA ASN A 68 5.11 -15.41 1.06
C ASN A 68 3.57 -15.25 1.14
N SER A 69 2.90 -16.16 1.85
CA SER A 69 1.43 -16.22 1.87
C SER A 69 0.77 -14.92 2.34
N ARG A 70 1.46 -14.10 3.13
CA ARG A 70 0.98 -12.81 3.63
C ARG A 70 0.99 -11.75 2.52
N LEU A 71 2.13 -11.60 1.84
CA LEU A 71 2.29 -10.70 0.72
C LEU A 71 1.36 -11.05 -0.43
N ALA A 72 1.18 -12.35 -0.72
CA ALA A 72 0.24 -12.80 -1.75
C ALA A 72 -1.21 -12.38 -1.44
N ARG A 73 -1.65 -12.53 -0.17
CA ARG A 73 -2.99 -12.10 0.26
C ARG A 73 -3.17 -10.59 0.13
N TRP A 74 -2.17 -9.82 0.52
CA TRP A 74 -2.21 -8.36 0.41
C TRP A 74 -2.14 -7.88 -1.04
N ALA A 75 -1.39 -8.55 -1.90
CA ALA A 75 -1.37 -8.25 -3.33
C ALA A 75 -2.76 -8.43 -3.96
N ILE A 76 -3.46 -9.51 -3.62
CA ILE A 76 -4.84 -9.75 -4.05
C ILE A 76 -5.76 -8.64 -3.52
N GLN A 77 -5.67 -8.32 -2.22
CA GLN A 77 -6.48 -7.25 -1.62
C GLN A 77 -6.26 -5.91 -2.33
N ILE A 78 -5.00 -5.51 -2.55
CA ILE A 78 -4.69 -4.26 -3.23
C ILE A 78 -5.22 -4.26 -4.67
N ALA A 79 -5.19 -5.40 -5.35
CA ALA A 79 -5.73 -5.54 -6.70
C ALA A 79 -7.26 -5.48 -6.79
N THR A 80 -7.98 -5.48 -5.66
CA THR A 80 -9.45 -5.31 -5.65
C THR A 80 -9.90 -3.85 -5.63
N TYR A 81 -9.01 -2.91 -5.29
CA TYR A 81 -9.28 -1.48 -5.34
C TYR A 81 -8.98 -0.92 -6.72
#